data_AF-A0A8X6NL34-F1
#
_entry.id   AF-A0A8X6NL34-F1
#
_cell.length_a   1.000
_cell.length_b   1.000
_cell.length_c   1.000
_cell.angle_alpha   90.00
_cell.angle_beta   90.00
_cell.angle_gamma   90.00
#
_symmetry.space_group_name_H-M   'P 1'
#
loop_
_entity.id
_entity.type
_entity.pdbx_description
1 polymer ?
#
loop_
_entity_poly.entity_id
_entity_poly.type
_entity_poly.pdbx_seq_one_letter_code
_entity_poly.pdbx_strand_id
1 'polypeptide(L)'
;MYVDDWITGQDTQEESLLISLHAENIMKEAGMEMRKWISNDTTLMSQWAAKGFDTYPVDTSVSLGSNKTKVLGLAWQTLDDCLTLDTKGLLEFISTNKNTKRFMLQAIGKIFDPLGLISPFTIRMKCLIQELYKNKITWDKDLPPKIVERGLSADSLLSDEKWWNGPSFLQFDELSGTDSECPELNEEEYLPELKLKDSKEIVVLTLNLNQTIYDYLLTYSNRFLTIVRVLSFLFRFIFNCKDPGNKKEGPLTSEEMTEAEFFLIKQEQLMSFHTEMTAM
;
A
#
# COMPACT_ATOMS: atom_id res chain seq x y z
N MET A 1 4.28 -6.33 10.32
CA MET A 1 4.50 -5.03 10.99
C MET A 1 4.50 -3.97 9.92
N TYR A 2 3.65 -2.95 10.06
CA TYR A 2 3.54 -1.81 9.16
C TYR A 2 3.82 -0.54 9.97
N VAL A 3 5.01 0.05 9.79
CA VAL A 3 5.48 1.18 10.60
C VAL A 3 5.39 0.83 12.10
N ASP A 4 4.48 1.45 12.84
CA ASP A 4 4.22 1.27 14.27
C ASP A 4 3.15 0.21 14.57
N ASP A 5 2.41 -0.25 13.56
CA ASP A 5 1.34 -1.24 13.71
C ASP A 5 1.87 -2.67 13.55
N TRP A 6 1.66 -3.51 14.56
CA TRP A 6 1.82 -4.95 14.44
C TRP A 6 0.44 -5.61 14.32
N ILE A 7 0.25 -6.33 13.21
CA ILE A 7 -1.02 -6.95 12.83
C ILE A 7 -0.70 -8.40 12.45
N THR A 8 -1.44 -9.34 13.01
CA THR A 8 -1.32 -10.77 12.72
C THR A 8 -2.66 -11.46 12.97
N GLY A 9 -2.85 -12.64 12.39
CA GLY A 9 -3.99 -13.51 12.64
C GLY A 9 -3.53 -14.97 12.63
N GLN A 10 -4.27 -15.86 13.31
CA GLN A 10 -4.04 -17.31 13.34
C GLN A 10 -5.38 -18.03 13.25
N ASP A 11 -5.34 -19.31 12.89
CA ASP A 11 -6.54 -20.14 12.75
C ASP A 11 -7.10 -20.56 14.12
N THR A 12 -6.27 -20.56 15.17
CA THR A 12 -6.68 -20.93 16.54
C THR A 12 -6.37 -19.85 17.57
N GLN A 13 -7.18 -19.85 18.63
CA GLN A 13 -7.01 -18.93 19.77
C GLN A 13 -5.69 -19.19 20.52
N GLU A 14 -5.30 -20.46 20.65
CA GLU A 14 -4.08 -20.87 21.36
C GLU A 14 -2.81 -20.38 20.66
N GLU A 15 -2.76 -20.51 19.33
CA GLU A 15 -1.66 -19.98 18.51
C GLU A 15 -1.61 -18.45 18.56
N SER A 16 -2.78 -17.80 18.49
CA SER A 16 -2.89 -16.34 18.63
C SER A 16 -2.31 -15.85 19.95
N LEU A 17 -2.63 -16.53 21.06
CA LEU A 17 -2.09 -16.22 22.38
C LEU A 17 -0.57 -16.43 22.44
N LEU A 18 -0.08 -17.57 21.93
CA LEU A 18 1.35 -17.90 21.90
C LEU A 18 2.16 -16.85 21.13
N ILE A 19 1.73 -16.50 19.92
CA ILE A 19 2.39 -15.50 19.10
C ILE A 19 2.37 -14.13 19.78
N SER A 20 1.26 -13.77 20.43
CA SER A 20 1.14 -12.50 21.16
C SER A 20 2.15 -12.41 22.31
N LEU A 21 2.34 -13.52 23.05
CA LEU A 21 3.32 -13.60 24.13
C LEU A 21 4.76 -13.51 23.62
N HIS A 22 5.07 -14.22 22.53
CA HIS A 22 6.39 -14.14 21.91
C HIS A 22 6.68 -12.73 21.42
N ALA A 23 5.71 -12.09 20.75
CA ALA A 23 5.84 -10.72 20.28
C ALA A 23 6.10 -9.77 21.46
N GLU A 24 5.29 -9.84 22.53
CA GLU A 24 5.44 -8.98 23.72
C GLU A 24 6.83 -9.11 24.35
N ASN A 25 7.33 -10.34 24.50
CA ASN A 25 8.65 -10.59 25.05
C ASN A 25 9.77 -10.02 24.16
N ILE A 26 9.73 -10.29 22.85
CA ILE A 26 10.74 -9.82 21.89
C ILE A 26 10.76 -8.28 21.87
N MET A 27 9.60 -7.65 21.81
CA MET A 27 9.52 -6.18 21.76
C MET A 27 9.99 -5.57 23.09
N LYS A 28 9.65 -6.19 24.22
CA LYS A 28 10.11 -5.76 25.54
C LYS A 28 11.63 -5.88 25.69
N GLU A 29 12.24 -6.96 25.18
CA GLU A 29 13.71 -7.11 25.13
C GLU A 29 14.36 -6.02 24.26
N ALA A 30 13.69 -5.60 23.19
CA ALA A 30 14.10 -4.47 22.36
C ALA A 30 13.81 -3.09 22.99
N GLY A 31 13.27 -3.03 24.22
CA GLY A 31 12.91 -1.79 24.89
C GLY A 31 11.66 -1.11 24.33
N MET A 32 10.83 -1.85 23.60
CA MET A 32 9.59 -1.37 22.99
C MET A 32 8.39 -2.03 23.67
N GLU A 33 7.60 -1.25 24.40
CA GLU A 33 6.36 -1.75 25.01
C GLU A 33 5.22 -1.70 23.97
N MET A 34 4.62 -2.85 23.68
CA MET A 34 3.42 -2.89 22.83
C MET A 34 2.19 -2.50 23.63
N ARG A 35 1.29 -1.77 22.98
CA ARG A 35 0.12 -1.15 23.60
C ARG A 35 -1.09 -1.26 22.70
N LYS A 36 -2.28 -1.04 23.28
CA LYS A 36 -3.57 -1.07 22.56
C LYS A 36 -3.85 -2.41 21.86
N TRP A 37 -3.60 -3.51 22.55
CA TRP A 37 -3.92 -4.85 22.08
C TRP A 37 -5.42 -5.01 21.82
N ILE A 38 -5.79 -5.49 20.64
CA ILE A 38 -7.19 -5.65 20.25
C ILE A 38 -7.37 -6.83 19.28
N SER A 39 -8.48 -7.55 19.43
CA SER A 39 -8.85 -8.70 18.61
C SER A 39 -10.37 -8.74 18.41
N ASN A 40 -10.80 -9.44 17.36
CA ASN A 40 -12.19 -9.83 17.14
C ASN A 40 -12.68 -10.92 18.11
N ASP A 41 -11.78 -11.69 18.74
CA ASP A 41 -12.14 -12.72 19.72
C ASP A 41 -12.14 -12.19 21.17
N THR A 42 -13.34 -12.12 21.75
CA THR A 42 -13.56 -11.71 23.15
C THR A 42 -12.87 -12.62 24.18
N THR A 43 -12.67 -13.89 23.85
CA THR A 43 -12.00 -14.85 24.73
C THR A 43 -10.51 -14.57 24.78
N LEU A 44 -9.89 -14.32 23.62
CA LEU A 44 -8.49 -13.90 23.53
C LEU A 44 -8.26 -12.56 24.25
N MET A 45 -9.16 -11.60 24.07
CA MET A 45 -9.12 -10.32 24.80
C MET A 45 -9.12 -10.52 26.33
N SER A 46 -9.94 -11.44 26.82
CA SER A 46 -10.01 -11.77 28.26
C SER A 46 -8.72 -12.43 28.76
N GLN A 47 -8.11 -13.30 27.95
CA GLN A 47 -6.84 -13.95 28.28
C GLN A 47 -5.68 -12.95 28.30
N TRP A 48 -5.63 -12.02 27.35
CA TRP A 48 -4.65 -10.93 27.35
C TRP A 48 -4.79 -10.03 28.58
N ALA A 49 -6.01 -9.63 28.93
CA ALA A 49 -6.28 -8.85 30.14
C ALA A 49 -5.81 -9.60 31.41
N ALA A 50 -6.09 -10.90 31.51
CA ALA A 50 -5.64 -11.72 32.63
C ALA A 50 -4.10 -11.85 32.71
N LYS A 51 -3.40 -11.75 31.57
CA LYS A 51 -1.94 -11.76 31.50
C LYS A 51 -1.29 -10.38 31.59
N GLY A 52 -2.09 -9.32 31.80
CA GLY A 52 -1.60 -7.96 32.02
C GLY A 52 -1.22 -7.20 30.75
N PHE A 53 -1.73 -7.60 29.59
CA PHE A 53 -1.55 -6.87 28.34
C PHE A 53 -2.34 -5.54 28.40
N ASP A 54 -1.81 -4.50 27.77
CA ASP A 54 -2.52 -3.23 27.59
C ASP A 54 -3.59 -3.35 26.50
N THR A 55 -4.75 -3.92 26.86
CA THR A 55 -5.87 -4.14 25.95
C THR A 55 -6.68 -2.87 25.69
N TYR A 56 -7.04 -2.62 24.43
CA TYR A 56 -7.90 -1.51 24.02
C TYR A 56 -9.38 -1.90 24.12
N PRO A 57 -10.29 -0.98 24.51
CA PRO A 57 -11.72 -1.29 24.57
C PRO A 57 -12.27 -1.66 23.18
N VAL A 58 -13.08 -2.71 23.13
CA VAL A 58 -13.85 -3.09 21.94
C VAL A 58 -15.00 -2.10 21.79
N ASP A 59 -14.94 -1.23 20.77
CA ASP A 59 -16.02 -0.29 20.50
C ASP A 59 -17.32 -1.01 20.16
N THR A 60 -18.32 -0.85 21.03
CA THR A 60 -19.67 -1.39 20.84
C THR A 60 -20.61 -0.37 20.20
N SER A 61 -20.18 0.89 20.04
CA SER A 61 -21.03 1.97 19.52
C SER A 61 -20.65 2.33 18.09
N VAL A 62 -21.57 2.07 17.15
CA VAL A 62 -21.53 2.53 15.74
C VAL A 62 -21.67 4.06 15.63
N SER A 63 -21.69 4.81 16.74
CA SER A 63 -21.72 6.27 16.71
C SER A 63 -20.34 6.86 16.45
N LEU A 64 -20.13 7.29 15.21
CA LEU A 64 -18.98 8.05 14.74
C LEU A 64 -18.67 9.26 15.65
N GLY A 65 -17.59 9.19 16.42
CA GLY A 65 -17.03 10.40 17.03
C GLY A 65 -15.93 10.26 18.08
N SER A 66 -15.84 9.17 18.85
CA SER A 66 -14.96 9.19 20.04
C SER A 66 -13.97 8.05 20.19
N ASN A 67 -14.22 6.86 19.65
CA ASN A 67 -13.24 5.77 19.62
C ASN A 67 -13.45 5.05 18.28
N LYS A 68 -12.38 4.88 17.51
CA LYS A 68 -12.37 4.02 16.32
C LYS A 68 -11.03 3.31 16.34
N THR A 69 -11.02 2.00 16.53
CA THR A 69 -9.83 1.20 16.23
C THR A 69 -9.56 1.33 14.74
N LYS A 70 -8.39 1.86 14.39
CA LYS A 70 -7.93 1.93 13.01
C LYS A 70 -6.87 0.88 12.79
N VAL A 71 -6.89 0.27 11.62
CA VAL A 71 -5.88 -0.67 11.14
C VAL A 71 -5.46 -0.20 9.76
N LEU A 72 -4.17 0.11 9.58
CA LEU A 72 -3.63 0.65 8.32
C LEU A 72 -4.35 1.95 7.86
N GLY A 73 -4.81 2.75 8.84
CA GLY A 73 -5.56 3.99 8.61
C GLY A 73 -7.04 3.81 8.23
N LEU A 74 -7.52 2.57 8.03
CA LEU A 74 -8.93 2.24 7.82
C LEU A 74 -9.61 1.94 9.16
N ALA A 75 -10.92 2.16 9.25
CA ALA A 75 -11.67 1.83 10.46
C ALA A 75 -11.92 0.31 10.48
N TRP A 76 -11.65 -0.35 11.60
CA TRP A 76 -11.88 -1.79 11.75
C TRP A 76 -13.02 -2.04 12.74
N GLN A 77 -14.06 -2.72 12.27
CA GLN A 77 -15.15 -3.23 13.09
C GLN A 77 -14.75 -4.62 13.57
N THR A 78 -14.27 -4.68 14.81
CA THR A 78 -13.63 -5.88 15.36
C THR A 78 -14.59 -7.05 15.50
N LEU A 79 -15.83 -6.84 15.97
CA LEU A 79 -16.78 -7.94 16.20
C LEU A 79 -17.14 -8.70 14.93
N ASP A 80 -17.34 -7.98 13.83
CA ASP A 80 -17.70 -8.55 12.54
C ASP A 80 -16.47 -8.82 11.65
N ASP A 81 -15.27 -8.55 12.18
CA ASP A 81 -13.99 -8.62 11.48
C ASP A 81 -14.01 -7.94 10.10
N CYS A 82 -14.58 -6.74 10.04
CA CYS A 82 -14.79 -6.01 8.80
C CYS A 82 -14.03 -4.69 8.79
N LEU A 83 -13.28 -4.44 7.72
CA LEU A 83 -12.78 -3.10 7.43
C LEU A 83 -13.93 -2.22 6.90
N THR A 84 -14.00 -1.00 7.42
CA THR A 84 -15.04 -0.04 7.10
C THR A 84 -14.43 1.27 6.61
N LEU A 85 -15.09 1.87 5.62
CA LEU A 85 -14.74 3.18 5.10
C LEU A 85 -15.61 4.23 5.77
N ASP A 86 -14.97 5.26 6.34
CA ASP A 86 -15.70 6.38 6.92
C ASP A 86 -16.24 7.29 5.81
N THR A 87 -17.51 7.10 5.48
CA THR A 87 -18.19 7.87 4.42
C THR A 87 -18.89 9.11 4.94
N LYS A 88 -18.98 9.36 6.25
CA LYS A 88 -19.79 10.47 6.79
C LYS A 88 -19.32 11.82 6.29
N GLY A 89 -18.02 12.09 6.37
CA GLY A 89 -17.44 13.35 5.88
C GLY A 89 -17.54 13.50 4.36
N LEU A 90 -17.61 12.40 3.62
CA LEU A 90 -17.86 12.41 2.17
C LEU A 90 -19.32 12.69 1.86
N LEU A 91 -20.27 12.04 2.54
CA LEU A 91 -21.70 12.23 2.36
C LEU A 91 -22.13 13.65 2.72
N GLU A 92 -21.65 14.18 3.85
CA GLU A 92 -21.87 15.59 4.23
C GLU A 92 -21.31 16.54 3.16
N PHE A 93 -20.12 16.27 2.60
CA PHE A 93 -19.56 17.09 1.54
C PHE A 93 -20.37 17.01 0.24
N ILE A 94 -20.76 15.80 -0.19
CA ILE A 94 -21.55 15.58 -1.41
C ILE A 94 -22.92 16.27 -1.31
N SER A 95 -23.51 16.33 -0.11
CA SER A 95 -24.81 16.98 0.12
C SER A 95 -24.82 18.48 -0.24
N THR A 96 -23.66 19.13 -0.34
CA THR A 96 -23.56 20.53 -0.81
C THR A 96 -23.85 20.69 -2.31
N ASN A 97 -23.96 19.57 -3.05
CA ASN A 97 -24.50 19.45 -4.41
C ASN A 97 -23.94 20.46 -5.43
N LYS A 98 -22.63 20.63 -5.45
CA LYS A 98 -21.95 21.44 -6.48
C LYS A 98 -21.55 20.56 -7.65
N ASN A 99 -21.65 21.08 -8.86
CA ASN A 99 -21.32 20.33 -10.07
C ASN A 99 -20.11 20.94 -10.76
N THR A 100 -18.97 21.02 -10.07
CA THR A 100 -17.72 21.55 -10.65
C THR A 100 -16.61 20.49 -10.65
N LYS A 101 -15.62 20.67 -11.53
CA LYS A 101 -14.42 19.82 -11.55
C LYS A 101 -13.71 19.83 -10.19
N ARG A 102 -13.56 21.00 -9.55
CA ARG A 102 -12.98 21.14 -8.21
C ARG A 102 -13.74 20.30 -7.19
N PHE A 103 -15.07 20.34 -7.23
CA PHE A 103 -15.90 19.60 -6.30
C PHE A 103 -15.70 18.09 -6.41
N MET A 104 -15.66 17.55 -7.64
CA MET A 104 -15.41 16.11 -7.83
C MET A 104 -14.02 15.68 -7.36
N LEU A 105 -12.99 16.49 -7.60
CA LEU A 105 -11.65 16.21 -7.11
C LEU A 105 -11.59 16.22 -5.57
N GLN A 106 -12.26 17.18 -4.93
CA GLN A 106 -12.40 17.22 -3.48
C GLN A 106 -13.17 16.02 -2.93
N ALA A 107 -14.21 15.56 -3.63
CA ALA A 107 -14.96 14.38 -3.24
C ALA A 107 -14.08 13.11 -3.31
N ILE A 108 -13.37 12.89 -4.41
CA ILE A 108 -12.47 11.72 -4.54
C ILE A 108 -11.33 11.79 -3.53
N GLY A 109 -10.74 12.96 -3.31
CA GLY A 109 -9.64 13.13 -2.37
C GLY A 109 -10.01 12.85 -0.91
N LYS A 110 -11.30 12.86 -0.58
CA LYS A 110 -11.82 12.46 0.74
C LYS A 110 -11.92 10.94 0.92
N ILE A 111 -11.79 10.17 -0.17
CA ILE A 111 -11.81 8.72 -0.13
C ILE A 111 -10.40 8.23 0.21
N PHE A 112 -10.23 7.69 1.42
CA PHE A 112 -9.00 7.06 1.86
C PHE A 112 -9.07 5.55 1.59
N ASP A 113 -8.36 5.07 0.57
CA ASP A 113 -8.34 3.67 0.15
C ASP A 113 -6.90 3.19 -0.09
N PRO A 114 -6.10 2.98 0.97
CA PRO A 114 -4.69 2.61 0.84
C PRO A 114 -4.48 1.21 0.23
N LEU A 115 -5.49 0.34 0.35
CA LEU A 115 -5.46 -1.03 -0.15
C LEU A 115 -6.09 -1.18 -1.55
N GLY A 116 -6.71 -0.12 -2.08
CA GLY A 116 -7.38 -0.17 -3.39
C GLY A 116 -8.69 -0.97 -3.40
N LEU A 117 -9.28 -1.26 -2.23
CA LEU A 117 -10.49 -2.09 -2.09
C LEU A 117 -11.69 -1.53 -2.85
N ILE A 118 -11.78 -0.20 -2.94
CA ILE A 118 -12.86 0.50 -3.68
C ILE A 118 -12.34 1.21 -4.92
N SER A 119 -11.13 0.86 -5.37
CA SER A 119 -10.57 1.34 -6.63
C SER A 119 -11.50 1.13 -7.84
N PRO A 120 -12.31 0.05 -7.94
CA PRO A 120 -13.26 -0.11 -9.06
C PRO A 120 -14.36 0.98 -9.07
N PHE A 121 -14.66 1.59 -7.92
CA PHE A 121 -15.61 2.71 -7.83
C PHE A 121 -14.91 4.04 -8.13
N THR A 122 -13.74 4.26 -7.54
CA THR A 122 -13.02 5.53 -7.69
C THR A 122 -12.43 5.72 -9.09
N ILE A 123 -12.12 4.63 -9.82
CA ILE A 123 -11.57 4.71 -11.17
C ILE A 123 -12.51 5.39 -12.15
N ARG A 124 -13.83 5.13 -12.06
CA ARG A 124 -14.83 5.80 -12.93
C ARG A 124 -14.79 7.31 -12.74
N MET A 125 -14.69 7.74 -11.49
CA MET A 125 -14.57 9.16 -11.15
C MET A 125 -13.23 9.76 -11.59
N LYS A 126 -12.12 9.00 -11.49
CA LYS A 126 -10.81 9.41 -12.02
C LYS A 126 -10.81 9.54 -13.55
N CYS A 127 -11.43 8.60 -14.28
CA CYS A 127 -11.59 8.68 -15.73
C CYS A 127 -12.44 9.89 -16.15
N LEU A 128 -13.54 10.15 -15.43
CA LEU A 128 -14.39 11.32 -15.66
C LEU A 128 -13.60 12.62 -15.46
N ILE A 129 -12.80 12.70 -14.40
CA ILE A 129 -11.89 13.83 -14.18
C ILE A 129 -10.88 13.96 -15.31
N GLN A 130 -10.27 12.87 -15.75
CA GLN A 130 -9.33 12.88 -16.87
C GLN A 130 -9.98 13.44 -18.14
N GLU A 131 -11.23 13.08 -18.43
CA GLU A 131 -11.99 13.63 -19.56
C GLU A 131 -12.27 15.12 -19.40
N LEU A 132 -12.53 15.60 -18.18
CA LEU A 132 -12.68 17.04 -17.91
C LEU A 132 -11.40 17.83 -18.15
N TYR A 133 -10.24 17.25 -17.81
CA TYR A 133 -8.95 17.81 -18.18
C TYR A 133 -8.78 17.86 -19.71
N LYS A 134 -9.05 16.76 -20.42
CA LYS A 134 -8.98 16.70 -21.89
C LYS A 134 -9.86 17.76 -22.58
N ASN A 135 -11.05 18.03 -22.02
CA ASN A 135 -11.97 19.05 -22.52
C ASN A 135 -11.68 20.47 -22.03
N LYS A 136 -10.56 20.69 -21.32
CA LYS A 136 -10.12 22.00 -20.81
C LYS A 136 -11.19 22.70 -19.95
N ILE A 137 -11.97 21.91 -19.20
CA ILE A 137 -12.96 22.46 -18.27
C ILE A 137 -12.23 23.11 -17.08
N THR A 138 -12.56 24.36 -16.81
CA THR A 138 -12.00 25.12 -15.69
C THR A 138 -12.53 24.63 -14.34
N TRP A 139 -11.76 24.87 -13.29
CA TRP A 139 -11.98 24.32 -11.95
C TRP A 139 -13.37 24.57 -11.37
N ASP A 140 -13.84 25.81 -11.50
CA ASP A 140 -15.06 26.31 -10.84
C ASP A 140 -16.25 26.47 -11.80
N LYS A 141 -16.11 26.02 -13.05
CA LYS A 141 -17.20 26.02 -14.02
C LYS A 141 -18.09 24.79 -13.82
N ASP A 142 -19.39 24.99 -14.02
CA ASP A 142 -20.36 23.90 -14.01
C ASP A 142 -20.05 22.85 -15.08
N LEU A 143 -20.21 21.58 -14.69
CA LEU A 143 -19.98 20.42 -15.53
C LEU A 143 -21.04 20.34 -16.64
N PRO A 144 -20.65 19.97 -17.87
CA PRO A 144 -21.60 19.70 -18.95
C PRO A 144 -22.62 18.62 -18.54
N PRO A 145 -23.90 18.73 -18.94
CA PRO A 145 -24.96 17.77 -18.57
C PRO A 145 -24.62 16.32 -18.92
N LYS A 146 -24.02 16.10 -20.09
CA LYS A 146 -23.57 14.79 -20.57
C LYS A 146 -22.57 14.08 -19.65
N ILE A 147 -21.83 14.85 -18.83
CA ILE A 147 -20.86 14.32 -17.85
C ILE A 147 -21.57 13.99 -16.54
N VAL A 148 -22.55 14.79 -16.14
CA VAL A 148 -23.40 14.54 -14.96
C VAL A 148 -24.21 13.25 -15.14
N GLU A 149 -24.73 13.02 -16.35
CA GLU A 149 -25.50 11.81 -16.70
C GLU A 149 -24.69 10.50 -16.68
N ARG A 150 -23.35 10.57 -16.67
CA ARG A 150 -22.48 9.38 -16.59
C ARG A 150 -22.32 8.84 -15.17
N GLY A 151 -22.75 9.61 -14.15
CA GLY A 151 -22.85 9.12 -12.78
C GLY A 151 -24.04 8.16 -12.67
N LEU A 152 -23.78 6.85 -12.77
CA LEU A 152 -24.77 5.84 -12.39
C LEU A 152 -25.12 6.02 -10.91
N SER A 153 -26.41 5.94 -10.58
CA SER A 153 -26.85 5.96 -9.18
C SER A 153 -26.34 4.71 -8.45
N ALA A 154 -26.10 4.83 -7.13
CA ALA A 154 -25.70 3.70 -6.30
C ALA A 154 -26.72 2.53 -6.37
N ASP A 155 -28.01 2.85 -6.48
CA ASP A 155 -29.08 1.86 -6.59
C ASP A 155 -29.02 1.09 -7.92
N SER A 156 -28.66 1.77 -9.01
CA SER A 156 -28.46 1.13 -10.32
C SER A 156 -27.24 0.20 -10.35
N LEU A 157 -26.24 0.46 -9.51
CA LEU A 157 -25.02 -0.34 -9.39
C LEU A 157 -25.24 -1.65 -8.62
N LEU A 158 -26.11 -1.66 -7.62
CA LEU A 158 -26.42 -2.88 -6.84
C LEU A 158 -26.95 -4.01 -7.72
N SER A 159 -27.64 -3.66 -8.81
CA SER A 159 -28.24 -4.61 -9.76
C SER A 159 -27.34 -4.94 -10.96
N ASP A 160 -26.13 -4.40 -11.03
CA ASP A 160 -25.23 -4.59 -12.18
C ASP A 160 -24.36 -5.84 -12.00
N GLU A 161 -24.62 -6.90 -12.76
CA GLU A 161 -23.80 -8.12 -12.69
C GLU A 161 -22.35 -7.90 -13.18
N LYS A 162 -22.11 -6.97 -14.11
CA LYS A 162 -20.74 -6.67 -14.56
C LYS A 162 -19.95 -5.92 -13.50
N TRP A 163 -20.64 -5.28 -12.55
CA TRP A 163 -20.04 -4.65 -11.40
C TRP A 163 -19.53 -5.71 -10.41
N TRP A 164 -20.39 -6.62 -9.98
CA TRP A 164 -20.05 -7.66 -9.00
C TRP A 164 -19.10 -8.73 -9.54
N ASN A 165 -19.24 -9.08 -10.82
CA ASN A 165 -18.44 -10.12 -11.46
C ASN A 165 -17.25 -9.55 -12.24
N GLY A 166 -17.13 -8.23 -12.35
CA GLY A 166 -16.12 -7.55 -13.16
C GLY A 166 -16.25 -7.80 -14.66
N PRO A 167 -15.36 -7.20 -15.48
CA PRO A 167 -15.21 -7.53 -16.88
C PRO A 167 -14.79 -9.00 -17.06
N SER A 168 -15.33 -9.68 -18.06
CA SER A 168 -15.05 -11.09 -18.32
C SER A 168 -13.55 -11.39 -18.51
N PHE A 169 -12.75 -10.44 -18.99
CA PHE A 169 -11.30 -10.63 -19.16
C PHE A 169 -10.52 -10.73 -17.83
N LEU A 170 -11.09 -10.27 -16.70
CA LEU A 170 -10.50 -10.47 -15.36
C LEU A 170 -10.96 -11.78 -14.70
N GLN A 171 -11.89 -12.51 -15.33
CA GLN A 171 -12.36 -13.81 -14.85
C GLN A 171 -11.47 -14.97 -15.34
N PHE A 172 -10.43 -14.68 -16.11
CA PHE A 172 -9.48 -15.65 -16.64
C PHE A 172 -8.10 -15.39 -16.02
N ASP A 173 -7.37 -16.46 -15.68
CA ASP A 173 -6.03 -16.38 -15.06
C ASP A 173 -4.95 -15.79 -15.99
N GLU A 174 -5.21 -15.72 -17.31
CA GLU A 174 -4.28 -15.19 -18.30
C GLU A 174 -4.89 -13.99 -19.05
N LEU A 175 -4.24 -12.82 -18.92
CA LEU A 175 -4.57 -11.63 -19.70
C LEU A 175 -4.18 -11.86 -21.17
N SER A 176 -5.17 -11.94 -22.07
CA SER A 176 -4.90 -11.94 -23.51
C SER A 176 -4.31 -10.59 -23.91
N GLY A 177 -3.08 -10.58 -24.40
CA GLY A 177 -2.34 -9.37 -24.76
C GLY A 177 -3.09 -8.52 -25.79
N THR A 178 -3.75 -7.47 -25.32
CA THR A 178 -4.14 -6.35 -26.17
C THR A 178 -3.36 -5.14 -25.72
N ASP A 179 -2.45 -4.69 -26.58
CA ASP A 179 -1.67 -3.46 -26.42
C ASP A 179 -2.61 -2.27 -26.27
N SER A 180 -2.90 -1.89 -25.03
CA SER A 180 -3.58 -0.62 -24.75
C SER A 180 -2.53 0.48 -24.77
N GLU A 181 -2.47 1.23 -25.87
CA GLU A 181 -1.65 2.45 -25.95
C GLU A 181 -2.04 3.39 -24.81
N CYS A 182 -1.09 3.62 -23.90
CA CYS A 182 -1.24 4.57 -22.81
C CYS A 182 -1.02 5.99 -23.38
N PRO A 183 -2.00 6.91 -23.31
CA PRO A 183 -1.79 8.25 -23.85
C PRO A 183 -0.69 8.96 -23.06
N GLU A 184 0.27 9.56 -23.78
CA GLU A 184 1.34 10.37 -23.21
C GLU A 184 0.76 11.48 -22.32
N LEU A 185 1.13 11.48 -21.05
CA LEU A 185 0.76 12.51 -20.07
C LEU A 185 1.71 13.68 -20.23
N ASN A 186 1.18 14.88 -20.50
CA ASN A 186 1.99 16.11 -20.55
C ASN A 186 2.36 16.55 -19.13
N GLU A 187 3.62 16.34 -18.74
CA GLU A 187 4.13 16.66 -17.40
C GLU A 187 4.06 18.15 -17.04
N GLU A 188 4.10 19.06 -18.04
CA GLU A 188 4.10 20.52 -17.80
C GLU A 188 2.81 21.04 -17.18
N GLU A 189 1.68 20.34 -17.36
CA GLU A 189 0.39 20.71 -16.77
C GLU A 189 0.32 20.46 -15.25
N TYR A 190 1.17 19.55 -14.72
CA TYR A 190 1.15 19.09 -13.32
C TYR A 190 2.22 19.73 -12.44
N LEU A 191 3.26 20.32 -13.05
CA LEU A 191 4.39 20.96 -12.35
C LEU A 191 3.99 22.04 -11.30
N PRO A 192 2.89 22.80 -11.43
CA PRO A 192 2.54 23.82 -10.44
C PRO A 192 2.11 23.27 -9.06
N GLU A 193 1.81 21.97 -8.94
CA GLU A 193 1.29 21.34 -7.71
C GLU A 193 2.34 20.48 -6.97
N LEU A 194 3.51 20.25 -7.57
CA LEU A 194 4.66 19.72 -6.85
C LEU A 194 5.21 20.83 -5.95
N LYS A 195 4.90 20.73 -4.65
CA LYS A 195 5.31 21.64 -3.58
C LYS A 195 6.71 22.22 -3.80
N LEU A 196 6.81 23.53 -3.57
CA LEU A 196 8.06 24.31 -3.60
C LEU A 196 9.24 23.53 -3.01
N LYS A 197 10.30 23.45 -3.82
CA LYS A 197 11.67 23.15 -3.40
C LYS A 197 12.05 24.05 -2.23
N ASP A 198 11.90 23.55 -1.01
CA ASP A 198 12.68 23.93 0.19
C ASP A 198 12.29 23.01 1.35
N SER A 199 12.60 21.72 1.22
CA SER A 199 12.80 20.83 2.36
C SER A 199 13.68 19.67 1.89
N LYS A 200 14.94 19.68 2.32
CA LYS A 200 15.77 18.48 2.30
C LYS A 200 15.22 17.53 3.35
N GLU A 201 14.20 16.74 3.01
CA GLU A 201 13.87 15.54 3.77
C GLU A 201 14.63 14.38 3.15
N ILE A 202 15.75 14.02 3.79
CA ILE A 202 16.44 12.76 3.51
C ILE A 202 15.60 11.67 4.19
N VAL A 203 14.89 10.88 3.37
CA VAL A 203 14.26 9.64 3.83
C VAL A 203 15.35 8.57 3.83
N VAL A 204 15.78 8.14 5.03
CA VAL A 204 16.62 6.95 5.20
C VAL A 204 15.70 5.77 5.50
N LEU A 205 15.65 4.81 4.58
CA LEU A 205 15.05 3.49 4.82
C LEU A 205 16.18 2.53 5.21
N THR A 206 16.25 2.17 6.49
CA THR A 206 16.99 0.99 6.95
C THR A 206 16.00 -0.15 7.11
N LEU A 207 16.02 -1.09 6.17
CA LEU A 207 15.34 -2.38 6.32
C LEU A 207 16.25 -3.28 7.17
N ASN A 208 15.83 -3.54 8.39
CA ASN A 208 16.34 -4.66 9.17
C ASN A 208 15.36 -5.82 8.96
N LEU A 209 15.60 -6.61 7.92
CA LEU A 209 14.84 -7.82 7.66
C LEU A 209 15.82 -9.00 7.62
N ASN A 210 15.55 -10.00 8.46
CA ASN A 210 16.11 -11.35 8.35
C ASN A 210 15.60 -12.10 7.10
N GLN A 211 14.85 -11.44 6.21
CA GLN A 211 14.60 -11.86 4.85
C GLN A 211 15.13 -10.78 3.93
N THR A 212 16.11 -11.17 3.14
CA THR A 212 16.90 -10.24 2.36
C THR A 212 16.19 -9.92 1.06
N ILE A 213 16.55 -8.79 0.42
CA ILE A 213 16.18 -8.52 -0.97
C ILE A 213 16.54 -9.69 -1.90
N TYR A 214 17.47 -10.57 -1.50
CA TYR A 214 17.86 -11.79 -2.21
C TYR A 214 16.74 -12.84 -2.25
N ASP A 215 16.04 -13.09 -1.14
CA ASP A 215 14.96 -14.07 -1.08
C ASP A 215 13.84 -13.72 -2.08
N TYR A 216 13.53 -12.42 -2.18
CA TYR A 216 12.58 -11.90 -3.15
C TYR A 216 13.05 -12.08 -4.60
N LEU A 217 14.33 -11.81 -4.89
CA LEU A 217 14.90 -11.95 -6.23
C LEU A 217 15.00 -13.41 -6.70
N LEU A 218 15.32 -14.34 -5.79
CA LEU A 218 15.34 -15.78 -6.06
C LEU A 218 13.93 -16.34 -6.32
N THR A 219 12.91 -15.78 -5.66
CA THR A 219 11.51 -16.16 -5.88
C THR A 219 10.99 -15.69 -7.24
N TYR A 220 11.51 -14.58 -7.77
CA TYR A 220 11.04 -13.97 -9.03
C TYR A 220 11.64 -14.61 -10.30
N SER A 221 12.84 -15.19 -10.23
CA SER A 221 13.50 -15.75 -11.43
C SER A 221 14.50 -16.85 -11.07
N ASN A 222 14.41 -18.00 -11.73
CA ASN A 222 15.38 -19.10 -11.61
C ASN A 222 16.62 -18.95 -12.52
N ARG A 223 16.70 -17.88 -13.31
CA ARG A 223 17.83 -17.63 -14.23
C ARG A 223 18.88 -16.77 -13.55
N PHE A 224 20.01 -17.37 -13.19
CA PHE A 224 21.13 -16.70 -12.51
C PHE A 224 21.56 -15.39 -13.19
N LEU A 225 21.80 -15.42 -14.51
CA LEU A 225 22.22 -14.23 -15.27
C LEU A 225 21.16 -13.12 -15.28
N THR A 226 19.88 -13.45 -15.12
CA THR A 226 18.81 -12.45 -14.99
C THR A 226 18.91 -11.75 -13.64
N ILE A 227 19.12 -12.51 -12.55
CA ILE A 227 19.27 -11.96 -11.19
C ILE A 227 20.52 -11.06 -11.12
N VAL A 228 21.65 -11.52 -11.68
CA VAL A 228 22.89 -10.73 -11.75
C VAL A 228 22.65 -9.39 -12.45
N ARG A 229 21.92 -9.39 -13.58
CA ARG A 229 21.59 -8.15 -14.30
C ARG A 229 20.69 -7.22 -13.49
N VAL A 230 19.66 -7.75 -12.83
CA VAL A 230 18.76 -6.95 -11.99
C VAL A 230 19.53 -6.29 -10.85
N LEU A 231 20.37 -7.05 -10.14
CA LEU A 231 21.22 -6.51 -9.07
C LEU A 231 22.23 -5.49 -9.59
N SER A 232 22.81 -5.71 -10.77
CA SER A 232 23.72 -4.75 -11.40
C SER A 232 23.03 -3.41 -11.65
N PHE A 233 21.78 -3.42 -12.12
CA PHE A 233 20.99 -2.20 -12.29
C PHE A 233 20.62 -1.54 -10.96
N LEU A 234 20.29 -2.31 -9.93
CA LEU A 234 20.02 -1.77 -8.59
C LEU A 234 21.27 -1.09 -7.99
N PHE A 235 22.44 -1.72 -8.11
CA PHE A 235 23.71 -1.14 -7.67
C PHE A 235 24.06 0.12 -8.44
N ARG A 236 23.90 0.10 -9.76
CA ARG A 236 24.09 1.30 -10.59
C ARG A 236 23.13 2.42 -10.19
N PHE A 237 21.88 2.11 -9.93
CA PHE A 237 20.90 3.08 -9.47
C PHE A 237 21.32 3.71 -8.13
N ILE A 238 21.68 2.89 -7.14
CA ILE A 238 22.17 3.35 -5.84
C ILE A 238 23.42 4.23 -6.00
N PHE A 239 24.37 3.81 -6.86
CA PHE A 239 25.58 4.56 -7.15
C PHE A 239 25.26 5.94 -7.75
N ASN A 240 24.39 5.99 -8.77
CA ASN A 240 23.99 7.23 -9.43
C ASN A 240 23.17 8.17 -8.50
N CYS A 241 22.47 7.61 -7.52
CA CYS A 241 21.81 8.40 -6.46
C CYS A 241 22.82 9.00 -5.46
N LYS A 242 23.91 8.28 -5.16
CA LYS A 242 24.94 8.71 -4.20
C LYS A 242 25.97 9.67 -4.80
N ASP A 243 26.30 9.52 -6.09
CA ASP A 243 27.24 10.39 -6.80
C ASP A 243 26.64 10.91 -8.12
N PRO A 244 25.86 12.01 -8.06
CA PRO A 244 25.21 12.57 -9.25
C PRO A 244 26.19 13.16 -10.28
N GLY A 245 27.45 13.39 -9.91
CA GLY A 245 28.47 13.99 -10.77
C GLY A 245 29.17 13.00 -11.71
N ASN A 246 29.15 11.71 -11.39
CA ASN A 246 29.82 10.65 -12.13
C ASN A 246 28.85 9.52 -12.50
N LYS A 247 27.70 9.86 -13.07
CA LYS A 247 26.66 8.88 -13.37
C LYS A 247 27.14 7.85 -14.40
N LYS A 248 26.90 6.59 -14.11
CA LYS A 248 27.08 5.49 -15.05
C LYS A 248 25.84 5.36 -15.94
N GLU A 249 26.03 5.42 -17.25
CA GLU A 249 24.99 5.32 -18.27
C GLU A 249 25.36 4.28 -19.34
N GLY A 250 24.39 3.84 -20.14
CA GLY A 250 24.60 2.86 -21.22
C GLY A 250 24.49 1.39 -20.79
N PRO A 251 25.05 0.44 -21.56
CA PRO A 251 25.00 -1.00 -21.24
C PRO A 251 25.68 -1.33 -19.91
N LEU A 252 25.30 -2.46 -19.29
CA LEU A 252 26.00 -2.98 -18.12
C LEU A 252 27.44 -3.34 -18.46
N THR A 253 28.38 -2.86 -17.65
CA THR A 253 29.80 -3.22 -17.78
C THR A 253 30.06 -4.59 -17.15
N SER A 254 31.13 -5.25 -17.58
CA SER A 254 31.57 -6.52 -16.99
C SER A 254 31.90 -6.38 -15.50
N GLU A 255 32.43 -5.23 -15.09
CA GLU A 255 32.75 -4.94 -13.69
C GLU A 255 31.49 -4.89 -12.81
N GLU A 256 30.43 -4.21 -13.27
CA GLU A 256 29.16 -4.13 -12.53
C GLU A 256 28.47 -5.50 -12.40
N MET A 257 28.55 -6.32 -13.45
CA MET A 257 28.03 -7.69 -13.41
C MET A 257 28.82 -8.58 -12.46
N THR A 258 30.16 -8.43 -12.45
CA THR A 258 31.05 -9.17 -11.56
C THR A 258 30.83 -8.77 -10.09
N GLU A 259 30.62 -7.48 -9.80
CA GLU A 259 30.30 -6.98 -8.46
C GLU A 259 28.97 -7.57 -7.94
N ALA A 260 27.93 -7.57 -8.78
CA ALA A 260 26.65 -8.19 -8.43
C ALA A 260 26.75 -9.70 -8.22
N GLU A 261 27.56 -10.40 -9.03
CA GLU A 261 27.82 -11.83 -8.89
C GLU A 261 28.56 -12.16 -7.58
N PHE A 262 29.66 -11.47 -7.27
CA PHE A 262 30.39 -11.66 -6.01
C PHE A 262 29.51 -11.39 -4.79
N PHE A 263 28.64 -10.40 -4.89
CA PHE A 263 27.70 -10.10 -3.84
C PHE A 263 26.73 -11.25 -3.58
N LEU A 264 26.12 -11.82 -4.63
CA LEU A 264 25.26 -12.99 -4.50
C LEU A 264 25.98 -14.17 -3.86
N ILE A 265 27.21 -14.46 -4.29
CA ILE A 265 28.02 -15.55 -3.74
C ILE A 265 28.27 -15.33 -2.25
N LYS A 266 28.61 -14.11 -1.85
CA LYS A 266 28.86 -13.77 -0.44
C LYS A 266 27.62 -13.93 0.42
N GLN A 267 26.44 -13.60 -0.11
CA GLN A 267 25.17 -13.73 0.63
C GLN A 267 24.78 -15.21 0.80
N GLU A 268 24.91 -16.02 -0.24
CA GLU A 268 24.70 -17.48 -0.15
C GLU A 268 25.67 -18.14 0.83
N GLN A 269 26.94 -17.70 0.82
CA GLN A 269 27.94 -18.18 1.79
C GLN A 269 27.55 -17.82 3.22
N LEU A 270 27.06 -16.60 3.45
CA LEU A 270 26.60 -16.18 4.77
C LEU A 270 25.39 -16.97 5.24
N MET A 271 24.45 -17.31 4.36
CA MET A 271 23.28 -18.10 4.73
C MET A 271 23.63 -19.57 4.99
N SER A 272 24.40 -20.18 4.08
CA SER A 272 24.70 -21.62 4.10
C SER A 272 25.80 -22.00 5.10
N PHE A 273 26.75 -21.11 5.37
CA PHE A 273 27.93 -21.38 6.22
C PHE A 273 28.03 -20.40 7.41
N HIS A 274 26.90 -19.84 7.88
CA HIS A 274 26.90 -18.88 9.00
C HIS A 274 27.67 -19.38 10.23
N THR A 275 27.58 -20.67 10.55
CA THR A 275 28.27 -21.31 11.69
C THR A 275 29.80 -21.27 11.55
N GLU A 276 30.32 -21.47 10.34
CA GLU A 276 31.77 -21.47 10.06
C GLU A 276 32.33 -20.05 10.01
N MET A 277 31.55 -19.11 9.46
CA MET A 277 31.90 -17.68 9.39
C MET A 277 31.88 -16.99 10.76
N THR A 278 31.08 -17.47 11.71
CA THR A 278 31.03 -16.93 13.09
C THR A 278 32.12 -17.54 13.99
N ALA A 279 32.77 -18.62 13.54
CA ALA A 279 33.84 -19.32 14.26
C ALA A 279 35.26 -18.88 13.88
N MET A 280 35.40 -18.02 12.86
CA MET A 280 36.65 -17.33 12.45
C MET A 280 36.77 -15.97 13.12
#